data_AF-A0A662ALD2-F1
#
_entry.id   AF-A0A662ALD2-F1
#
_cell.length_a   1.000
_cell.length_b   1.000
_cell.length_c   1.000
_cell.angle_alpha   90.00
_cell.angle_beta   90.00
_cell.angle_gamma   90.00
#
_symmetry.space_group_name_H-M   'P 1'
#
loop_
_entity.id
_entity.type
_entity.pdbx_description
1 polymer ?
#
loop_
_entity_poly.entity_id
_entity_poly.type
_entity_poly.pdbx_seq_one_letter_code
_entity_poly.pdbx_strand_id
1 'polypeptide(L)'
;MKRAEKILSVVILVSLLMKFAFIPLGNVLLVFSISLLTLIYYSLGFAFFNNIRLRKIFDKDSYKETTTLRIVGAIGVGMGLSAVLVGILFKFNRYPGADTSLIAGLVLTAIIVVIALIKNAKSKSEYYKRIIIRAIIIGGLGLVMALLPKMAITEFQYRNYPDYIEAYEYHVNHPEDVKAYEKHQIEYHRVILPPLEFDMYMEENYPNFEND
;
A
#
# COMPACT_ATOMS: atom_id res chain seq x y z
N MET A 1 -7.38 -16.56 5.42
CA MET A 1 -7.60 -15.12 5.74
C MET A 1 -8.88 -14.96 6.57
N LYS A 2 -8.91 -14.05 7.55
CA LYS A 2 -10.12 -13.79 8.37
C LYS A 2 -11.15 -12.97 7.60
N ARG A 3 -12.40 -12.89 8.07
CA ARG A 3 -13.48 -12.14 7.39
C ARG A 3 -13.12 -10.67 7.17
N ALA A 4 -12.63 -9.98 8.20
CA ALA A 4 -12.23 -8.57 8.11
C ALA A 4 -11.14 -8.34 7.05
N GLU A 5 -10.12 -9.22 7.02
CA GLU A 5 -9.04 -9.20 6.03
C GLU A 5 -9.58 -9.36 4.61
N LYS A 6 -10.49 -10.32 4.38
CA LYS A 6 -11.13 -10.50 3.07
C LYS A 6 -11.96 -9.29 2.64
N ILE A 7 -12.75 -8.71 3.54
CA ILE A 7 -13.57 -7.52 3.27
C ILE A 7 -12.65 -6.36 2.88
N LEU A 8 -11.61 -6.10 3.67
CA LEU A 8 -10.65 -5.04 3.37
C LEU A 8 -9.91 -5.28 2.06
N SER A 9 -9.50 -6.52 1.75
CA SER A 9 -8.89 -6.84 0.46
C SER A 9 -9.81 -6.54 -0.73
N VAL A 10 -11.12 -6.82 -0.61
CA VAL A 10 -12.10 -6.47 -1.65
C VAL A 10 -12.25 -4.96 -1.77
N VAL A 11 -12.34 -4.24 -0.64
CA VAL A 11 -12.41 -2.77 -0.65
C VAL A 11 -11.16 -2.16 -1.28
N ILE A 12 -9.97 -2.67 -0.98
CA ILE A 12 -8.70 -2.23 -1.59
C ILE A 12 -8.75 -2.43 -3.11
N LEU A 13 -9.22 -3.59 -3.58
CA LEU A 13 -9.33 -3.87 -5.01
C LEU A 13 -10.31 -2.90 -5.71
N VAL A 14 -11.48 -2.67 -5.12
CA VAL A 14 -12.46 -1.69 -5.64
C VAL A 14 -11.86 -0.28 -5.65
N SER A 15 -11.13 0.10 -4.60
CA SER A 15 -10.48 1.41 -4.50
C SER A 15 -9.41 1.60 -5.58
N LEU A 16 -8.64 0.56 -5.90
CA LEU A 16 -7.68 0.58 -7.00
C LEU A 16 -8.39 0.76 -8.34
N LEU A 17 -9.46 0.02 -8.60
CA LEU A 17 -10.24 0.17 -9.84
C LEU A 17 -10.80 1.60 -9.98
N MET A 18 -11.35 2.16 -8.90
CA MET A 18 -11.81 3.55 -8.87
C MET A 18 -10.68 4.53 -9.16
N LYS A 19 -9.51 4.35 -8.52
CA LYS A 19 -8.34 5.20 -8.71
C LYS A 19 -7.85 5.16 -10.16
N PHE A 20 -7.75 3.99 -10.78
CA PHE A 20 -7.34 3.85 -12.18
C PHE A 20 -8.39 4.34 -13.17
N ALA A 21 -9.67 4.39 -12.78
CA ALA A 21 -10.76 4.96 -13.57
C ALA A 21 -10.96 6.47 -13.34
N PHE A 22 -10.03 7.14 -12.62
CA PHE A 22 -10.13 8.56 -12.25
C PHE A 22 -11.40 8.93 -11.48
N ILE A 23 -12.03 7.95 -10.82
CA ILE A 23 -13.23 8.20 -10.01
C ILE A 23 -12.81 8.90 -8.71
N PRO A 24 -13.45 10.04 -8.37
CA PRO A 24 -13.20 10.72 -7.10
C PRO A 24 -13.36 9.76 -5.91
N LEU A 25 -12.68 10.06 -4.81
CA LEU A 25 -12.66 9.24 -3.58
C LEU A 25 -11.94 7.88 -3.70
N GLY A 26 -11.60 7.40 -4.90
CA GLY A 26 -10.88 6.12 -5.08
C GLY A 26 -9.56 6.06 -4.30
N ASN A 27 -8.78 7.15 -4.34
CA ASN A 27 -7.53 7.24 -3.58
C ASN A 27 -7.76 7.30 -2.06
N VAL A 28 -8.77 8.04 -1.63
CA VAL A 28 -9.13 8.18 -0.21
C VAL A 28 -9.51 6.81 0.37
N LEU A 29 -10.38 6.07 -0.33
CA LEU A 29 -10.81 4.74 0.08
C LEU A 29 -9.63 3.75 0.11
N LEU A 30 -8.68 3.86 -0.83
CA LEU A 30 -7.45 3.07 -0.85
C LEU A 30 -6.60 3.33 0.40
N VAL A 31 -6.36 4.61 0.73
CA VAL A 31 -5.58 5.01 1.91
C VAL A 31 -6.23 4.49 3.18
N PHE A 32 -7.54 4.70 3.35
CA PHE A 32 -8.26 4.24 4.54
C PHE A 32 -8.23 2.72 4.69
N SER A 33 -8.51 1.99 3.61
CA SER A 33 -8.62 0.52 3.66
C SER A 33 -7.27 -0.17 3.88
N ILE A 34 -6.19 0.28 3.23
CA ILE A 34 -4.84 -0.23 3.51
C ILE A 34 -4.39 0.16 4.91
N SER A 35 -4.61 1.40 5.34
CA SER A 35 -4.22 1.86 6.68
C SER A 35 -4.90 1.05 7.78
N LEU A 36 -6.19 0.75 7.62
CA LEU A 36 -6.92 -0.09 8.58
C LEU A 36 -6.36 -1.52 8.63
N LEU A 37 -6.02 -2.11 7.47
CA LEU A 37 -5.39 -3.43 7.42
C LEU A 37 -3.99 -3.42 8.05
N THR A 38 -3.21 -2.37 7.82
CA THR A 38 -1.91 -2.12 8.45
C THR A 38 -2.04 -2.05 9.97
N LEU A 39 -3.01 -1.32 10.51
CA LEU A 39 -3.25 -1.24 11.96
C LEU A 39 -3.65 -2.60 12.56
N ILE A 40 -4.46 -3.38 11.85
CA ILE A 40 -4.82 -4.74 12.28
C ILE A 40 -3.57 -5.62 12.38
N TYR A 41 -2.64 -5.52 11.44
CA TYR A 41 -1.42 -6.32 11.47
C TYR A 41 -0.39 -5.79 12.46
N TYR A 42 -0.15 -4.48 12.48
CA TYR A 42 0.86 -3.88 13.34
C TYR A 42 0.45 -3.94 14.81
N SER A 43 -0.64 -3.26 15.17
CA SER A 43 -1.05 -3.09 16.57
C SER A 43 -1.75 -4.33 17.12
N LEU A 44 -2.56 -5.00 16.29
CA LEU A 44 -3.40 -6.12 16.72
C LEU A 44 -2.88 -7.49 16.23
N GLY A 45 -1.70 -7.54 15.61
CA GLY A 45 -1.13 -8.76 15.02
C GLY A 45 -1.03 -9.91 16.02
N PHE A 46 -0.58 -9.62 17.25
CA PHE A 46 -0.46 -10.64 18.29
C PHE A 46 -1.80 -11.32 18.61
N ALA A 47 -2.90 -10.57 18.73
CA ALA A 47 -4.22 -11.12 18.98
C ALA A 47 -4.80 -11.75 17.70
N PHE A 48 -4.61 -11.07 16.56
CA PHE A 48 -5.17 -11.44 15.27
C PHE A 48 -4.64 -12.79 14.79
N PHE A 49 -3.33 -13.03 14.86
CA PHE A 49 -2.71 -14.30 14.42
C PHE A 49 -2.90 -15.43 15.43
N ASN A 50 -3.10 -15.14 16.71
CA ASN A 50 -3.37 -16.13 17.76
C ASN A 50 -4.86 -16.46 17.95
N ASN A 51 -5.75 -15.98 17.07
CA ASN A 51 -7.20 -16.19 17.16
C ASN A 51 -7.86 -15.65 18.44
N ILE A 52 -7.23 -14.68 19.10
CA ILE A 52 -7.82 -13.98 20.24
C ILE A 52 -8.86 -12.98 19.69
N ARG A 53 -10.06 -12.96 20.30
CA ARG A 53 -11.13 -12.01 19.94
C ARG A 53 -10.79 -10.64 20.53
N LEU A 54 -11.09 -9.55 19.82
CA LEU A 54 -10.77 -8.18 20.27
C LEU A 54 -11.32 -7.88 21.67
N ARG A 55 -12.57 -8.27 21.94
CA ARG A 55 -13.22 -8.13 23.26
C ARG A 55 -12.55 -8.90 24.41
N LYS A 56 -11.62 -9.80 24.10
CA LYS A 56 -10.90 -10.64 25.08
C LYS A 56 -9.40 -10.35 25.14
N ILE A 57 -8.93 -9.28 24.51
CA ILE A 57 -7.49 -8.95 24.51
C ILE A 57 -6.99 -8.67 25.94
N PHE A 58 -7.83 -8.09 26.80
CA PHE A 58 -7.49 -7.81 28.19
C PHE A 58 -7.75 -8.98 29.16
N ASP A 59 -8.25 -10.10 28.65
CA ASP A 59 -8.55 -11.30 29.44
C ASP A 59 -7.34 -12.24 29.47
N LYS A 60 -6.75 -12.43 30.66
CA LYS A 60 -5.58 -13.29 30.87
C LYS A 60 -5.85 -14.74 30.46
N ASP A 61 -7.09 -15.22 30.57
CA ASP A 61 -7.45 -16.60 30.22
C ASP A 61 -7.32 -16.86 28.72
N SER A 62 -7.42 -15.82 27.89
CA SER A 62 -7.28 -15.94 26.44
C SER A 62 -5.85 -16.25 25.98
N TYR A 63 -4.87 -16.18 26.88
CA TYR A 63 -3.45 -16.45 26.58
C TYR A 63 -2.96 -17.80 27.10
N LYS A 64 -3.78 -18.58 27.82
CA LYS A 64 -3.37 -19.85 28.43
C LYS A 64 -2.78 -20.87 27.44
N GLU A 65 -3.24 -20.85 26.19
CA GLU A 65 -2.79 -21.74 25.12
C GLU A 65 -1.72 -21.11 24.20
N THR A 66 -1.29 -19.87 24.47
CA THR A 66 -0.37 -19.12 23.61
C THR A 66 0.96 -18.92 24.32
N THR A 67 2.02 -19.51 23.76
CA THR A 67 3.38 -19.33 24.29
C THR A 67 3.92 -17.93 23.99
N THR A 68 4.78 -17.41 24.85
CA THR A 68 5.43 -16.10 24.68
C THR A 68 6.13 -15.97 23.32
N LEU A 69 6.81 -17.02 22.87
CA LEU A 69 7.46 -17.05 21.56
C LEU A 69 6.47 -16.88 20.41
N ARG A 70 5.24 -17.39 20.56
CA ARG A 70 4.18 -17.25 19.57
C ARG A 70 3.62 -15.83 19.54
N ILE A 71 3.54 -15.16 20.69
CA ILE A 71 3.17 -13.74 20.79
C ILE A 71 4.23 -12.87 20.10
N VAL A 72 5.50 -13.03 20.48
CA VAL A 72 6.62 -12.27 19.88
C VAL A 72 6.70 -12.52 18.38
N GLY A 73 6.57 -13.78 17.94
CA GLY A 73 6.53 -14.12 16.52
C GLY A 73 5.34 -13.47 15.80
N ALA A 74 4.16 -13.43 16.41
CA ALA A 74 2.99 -12.78 15.84
C ALA A 74 3.16 -11.25 15.72
N ILE A 75 3.84 -10.61 16.68
CA ILE A 75 4.21 -9.18 16.59
C ILE A 75 5.15 -8.97 15.42
N GLY A 76 6.21 -9.77 15.32
CA GLY A 76 7.14 -9.71 14.18
C GLY A 76 6.43 -9.87 12.84
N VAL A 77 5.52 -10.85 12.72
CA VAL A 77 4.71 -11.06 11.50
C VAL A 77 3.88 -9.81 11.20
N GLY A 78 3.27 -9.24 12.24
CA GLY A 78 2.50 -8.01 12.16
C GLY A 78 3.33 -6.85 11.61
N MET A 79 4.52 -6.64 12.16
CA MET A 79 5.45 -5.60 11.72
C MET A 79 5.91 -5.79 10.27
N GLY A 80 6.30 -7.01 9.88
CA GLY A 80 6.72 -7.29 8.51
C GLY A 80 5.62 -7.03 7.49
N LEU A 81 4.42 -7.59 7.72
CA LEU A 81 3.30 -7.45 6.79
C LEU A 81 2.76 -6.02 6.74
N SER A 82 2.74 -5.31 7.87
CA SER A 82 2.32 -3.90 7.91
C SER A 82 3.30 -2.99 7.16
N ALA A 83 4.62 -3.19 7.32
CA ALA A 83 5.63 -2.44 6.56
C ALA A 83 5.49 -2.66 5.05
N VAL A 84 5.23 -3.90 4.61
CA VAL A 84 4.92 -4.19 3.20
C VAL A 84 3.67 -3.43 2.75
N LEU A 85 2.58 -3.47 3.51
CA LEU A 85 1.34 -2.76 3.15
C LEU A 85 1.53 -1.24 3.07
N VAL A 86 2.29 -0.65 4.00
CA VAL A 86 2.65 0.78 3.98
C VAL A 86 3.47 1.09 2.73
N GLY A 87 4.47 0.27 2.43
CA GLY A 87 5.28 0.42 1.21
C GLY A 87 4.44 0.36 -0.07
N ILE A 88 3.49 -0.59 -0.16
CA ILE A 88 2.53 -0.69 -1.28
C ILE A 88 1.70 0.60 -1.37
N LEU A 89 1.15 1.07 -0.25
CA LEU A 89 0.36 2.29 -0.21
C LEU A 89 1.15 3.50 -0.69
N PHE A 90 2.41 3.62 -0.25
CA PHE A 90 3.29 4.71 -0.63
C PHE A 90 3.66 4.63 -2.11
N LYS A 91 3.89 3.43 -2.64
CA LYS A 91 4.16 3.22 -4.07
C LYS A 91 2.97 3.69 -4.93
N PHE A 92 1.74 3.30 -4.59
CA PHE A 92 0.53 3.75 -5.30
C PHE A 92 0.29 5.26 -5.16
N ASN A 93 0.66 5.87 -4.05
CA ASN A 93 0.48 7.30 -3.81
C ASN A 93 1.68 8.14 -4.24
N ARG A 94 2.75 7.52 -4.73
CA ARG A 94 4.00 8.19 -5.11
C ARG A 94 4.63 8.96 -3.95
N TYR A 95 4.47 8.46 -2.73
CA TYR A 95 5.05 9.05 -1.53
C TYR A 95 6.53 8.66 -1.37
N PRO A 96 7.37 9.56 -0.83
CA PRO A 96 8.78 9.25 -0.58
C PRO A 96 8.92 8.11 0.43
N GLY A 97 9.95 7.29 0.25
CA GLY A 97 10.24 6.15 1.15
C GLY A 97 9.43 4.88 0.86
N ALA A 98 8.67 4.83 -0.25
CA ALA A 98 7.95 3.63 -0.69
C ALA A 98 8.86 2.40 -0.78
N ASP A 99 9.97 2.52 -1.51
CA ASP A 99 10.89 1.41 -1.75
C ASP A 99 11.62 0.98 -0.47
N THR A 100 12.03 1.94 0.36
CA THR A 100 12.65 1.65 1.67
C THR A 100 11.70 0.85 2.56
N SER A 101 10.42 1.24 2.62
CA SER A 101 9.39 0.57 3.42
C SER A 101 9.06 -0.83 2.86
N LEU A 102 8.95 -0.96 1.53
CA LEU A 102 8.78 -2.26 0.86
C LEU A 102 9.94 -3.21 1.16
N ILE A 103 11.17 -2.78 0.95
CA ILE A 103 12.37 -3.62 1.16
C ILE A 103 12.48 -4.02 2.62
N ALA A 104 12.36 -3.08 3.56
CA ALA A 104 12.42 -3.38 4.99
C ALA A 104 11.33 -4.40 5.41
N GLY A 105 10.09 -4.18 4.94
CA GLY A 105 8.98 -5.10 5.19
C GLY A 105 9.18 -6.48 4.57
N LEU A 106 9.71 -6.56 3.34
CA LEU A 106 9.99 -7.81 2.65
C LEU A 106 11.10 -8.60 3.34
N VAL A 107 12.20 -7.95 3.74
CA VAL A 107 13.29 -8.59 4.49
C VAL A 107 12.76 -9.19 5.80
N LEU A 108 12.00 -8.41 6.57
CA LEU A 108 11.41 -8.89 7.83
C LEU A 108 10.43 -10.05 7.59
N THR A 109 9.57 -9.92 6.57
CA THR A 109 8.61 -10.97 6.18
C THR A 109 9.33 -12.24 5.74
N ALA A 110 10.43 -12.14 5.00
CA ALA A 110 11.23 -13.28 4.55
C ALA A 110 11.84 -14.06 5.73
N ILE A 111 12.45 -13.36 6.69
CA ILE A 111 13.00 -13.96 7.92
C ILE A 111 11.90 -14.77 8.63
N ILE A 112 10.71 -14.18 8.75
CA ILE A 112 9.57 -14.78 9.45
C ILE A 112 9.03 -15.99 8.69
N VAL A 113 8.97 -15.93 7.36
CA VAL A 113 8.57 -17.07 6.52
C VAL A 113 9.53 -18.23 6.71
N VAL A 114 10.84 -17.99 6.72
CA VAL A 114 11.84 -19.03 6.97
C VAL A 114 11.62 -19.70 8.33
N ILE A 115 11.48 -18.89 9.40
CA ILE A 115 11.20 -19.41 10.74
C ILE A 115 9.87 -20.20 10.77
N ALA A 116 8.82 -19.67 10.15
CA ALA A 116 7.51 -20.31 10.09
C ALA A 116 7.55 -21.64 9.31
N LEU A 117 8.30 -21.72 8.21
CA LEU A 117 8.48 -22.94 7.43
C LEU A 117 9.18 -24.02 8.25
N ILE A 118 10.29 -23.68 8.92
CA ILE A 118 11.04 -24.61 9.79
C ILE A 118 10.13 -25.13 10.91
N LYS A 119 9.39 -24.24 11.58
CA LYS A 119 8.47 -24.61 12.66
C LYS A 119 7.27 -25.40 12.16
N ASN A 120 6.76 -25.10 10.98
CA ASN A 120 5.65 -25.82 10.36
C ASN A 120 6.06 -27.24 9.95
N ALA A 121 7.28 -27.42 9.44
CA ALA A 121 7.80 -28.74 9.09
C ALA A 121 7.86 -29.68 10.32
N LYS A 122 8.19 -29.14 11.49
CA LYS A 122 8.27 -29.90 12.76
C LYS A 122 6.91 -30.11 13.42
N SER A 123 6.09 -29.07 13.54
CA SER A 123 4.85 -29.09 14.35
C SER A 123 3.58 -29.33 13.54
N LYS A 124 3.61 -29.11 12.22
CA LYS A 124 2.43 -29.08 11.32
C LYS A 124 1.28 -28.20 11.81
N SER A 125 1.56 -27.21 12.67
CA SER A 125 0.54 -26.37 13.28
C SER A 125 -0.14 -25.46 12.26
N GLU A 126 -1.48 -25.44 12.30
CA GLU A 126 -2.33 -24.52 11.53
C GLU A 126 -2.02 -23.04 11.76
N TYR A 127 -1.34 -22.71 12.86
CA TYR A 127 -0.84 -21.35 13.10
C TYR A 127 0.18 -20.93 12.04
N TYR A 128 1.23 -21.73 11.84
CA TYR A 128 2.33 -21.38 10.94
C TYR A 128 1.88 -21.44 9.47
N LYS A 129 1.06 -22.42 9.08
CA LYS A 129 0.45 -22.46 7.73
C LYS A 129 -0.29 -21.17 7.40
N ARG A 130 -1.08 -20.66 8.35
CA ARG A 130 -1.84 -19.42 8.18
C ARG A 130 -0.98 -18.16 8.11
N ILE A 131 0.20 -18.15 8.73
CA ILE A 131 1.19 -17.08 8.57
C ILE A 131 1.83 -17.15 7.19
N ILE A 132 2.29 -18.34 6.79
CA ILE A 132 2.95 -18.57 5.49
C ILE A 132 2.05 -18.14 4.33
N ILE A 133 0.78 -18.55 4.31
CA ILE A 133 -0.15 -18.18 3.23
C ILE A 133 -0.31 -16.65 3.12
N ARG A 134 -0.39 -15.94 4.26
CA ARG A 134 -0.50 -14.47 4.26
C ARG A 134 0.76 -13.80 3.76
N ALA A 135 1.90 -14.29 4.22
CA ALA A 135 3.19 -13.77 3.80
C ALA A 135 3.44 -14.02 2.31
N ILE A 136 2.99 -15.15 1.75
CA ILE A 136 3.06 -15.38 0.30
C ILE A 136 2.16 -14.40 -0.46
N ILE A 137 0.93 -14.18 -0.01
CA ILE A 137 0.00 -13.27 -0.70
C ILE A 137 0.49 -11.82 -0.63
N ILE A 138 0.75 -11.32 0.57
CA ILE A 138 1.11 -9.91 0.81
C ILE A 138 2.56 -9.65 0.44
N GLY A 139 3.47 -10.54 0.84
CA GLY A 139 4.89 -10.45 0.48
C GLY A 139 5.11 -10.67 -1.01
N GLY A 140 4.35 -11.56 -1.66
CA GLY A 140 4.38 -11.71 -3.11
C GLY A 140 3.92 -10.45 -3.83
N LEU A 141 2.80 -9.86 -3.41
CA LEU A 141 2.34 -8.57 -3.94
C LEU A 141 3.38 -7.46 -3.68
N GLY A 142 3.94 -7.40 -2.47
CA GLY A 142 4.99 -6.45 -2.12
C GLY A 142 6.25 -6.60 -2.96
N LEU A 143 6.66 -7.84 -3.26
CA LEU A 143 7.80 -8.13 -4.11
C LEU A 143 7.57 -7.64 -5.53
N VAL A 144 6.37 -7.91 -6.10
CA VAL A 144 6.00 -7.36 -7.41
C VAL A 144 6.10 -5.83 -7.38
N MET A 145 5.54 -5.17 -6.35
CA MET A 145 5.60 -3.71 -6.23
C MET A 145 7.03 -3.16 -6.06
N ALA A 146 7.91 -3.90 -5.38
CA ALA A 146 9.30 -3.50 -5.20
C ALA A 146 10.13 -3.60 -6.49
N LEU A 147 9.78 -4.55 -7.36
CA LEU A 147 10.43 -4.75 -8.65
C LEU A 147 9.88 -3.81 -9.75
N LEU A 148 8.75 -3.13 -9.50
CA LEU A 148 8.20 -2.17 -10.45
C LEU A 148 9.10 -0.93 -10.58
N PRO A 149 9.40 -0.50 -11.83
CA PRO A 149 10.03 0.79 -12.08
C PRO A 149 9.27 1.94 -11.43
N LYS A 150 9.98 3.02 -11.08
CA LYS A 150 9.41 4.19 -10.41
C LYS A 150 8.21 4.78 -11.18
N MET A 151 8.29 4.80 -12.51
CA MET A 151 7.27 5.39 -13.40
C MET A 151 6.16 4.41 -13.82
N ALA A 152 6.32 3.10 -13.61
CA ALA A 152 5.43 2.09 -14.19
C ALA A 152 3.95 2.26 -13.80
N ILE A 153 3.67 2.68 -12.56
CA ILE A 153 2.28 2.94 -12.12
C ILE A 153 1.72 4.16 -12.83
N THR A 154 2.51 5.23 -12.97
CA THR A 154 2.10 6.47 -13.64
C THR A 154 1.86 6.22 -15.12
N GLU A 155 2.81 5.57 -15.80
CA GLU A 155 2.69 5.20 -17.22
C GLU A 155 1.45 4.34 -17.47
N PHE A 156 1.17 3.38 -16.59
CA PHE A 156 -0.02 2.54 -16.73
C PHE A 156 -1.32 3.33 -16.49
N GLN A 157 -1.38 4.14 -15.42
CA GLN A 157 -2.57 4.90 -15.07
C GLN A 157 -2.91 5.97 -16.10
N TYR A 158 -1.90 6.66 -16.62
CA TYR A 158 -2.04 7.80 -17.52
C TYR A 158 -1.63 7.46 -18.96
N ARG A 159 -1.67 6.18 -19.34
CA ARG A 159 -1.22 5.68 -20.65
C ARG A 159 -1.79 6.41 -21.88
N ASN A 160 -2.96 7.03 -21.75
CA ASN A 160 -3.63 7.76 -22.83
C ASN A 160 -3.32 9.27 -22.80
N TYR A 161 -2.44 9.71 -21.89
CA TYR A 161 -2.09 11.11 -21.62
C TYR A 161 -0.56 11.27 -21.58
N PRO A 162 0.12 11.18 -22.74
CA PRO A 162 1.58 11.21 -22.82
C PRO A 162 2.16 12.51 -22.26
N ASP A 163 1.51 13.65 -22.51
CA ASP A 163 1.98 14.97 -22.05
C ASP A 163 2.05 15.04 -20.52
N TYR A 164 1.10 14.42 -19.82
CA TYR A 164 1.14 14.29 -18.36
C TYR A 164 2.30 13.41 -17.89
N ILE A 165 2.57 12.29 -18.58
CA ILE A 165 3.65 11.37 -18.22
C ILE A 165 5.00 12.10 -18.35
N GLU A 166 5.21 12.81 -19.46
CA GLU A 166 6.44 13.57 -19.71
C GLU A 166 6.61 14.70 -18.69
N ALA A 167 5.55 15.49 -18.44
CA ALA A 167 5.59 16.57 -17.46
C ALA A 167 5.89 16.04 -16.04
N TYR A 168 5.27 14.91 -15.67
CA TYR A 168 5.52 14.27 -14.37
C TYR A 168 6.95 13.74 -14.26
N GLU A 169 7.46 13.05 -15.28
CA GLU A 169 8.84 12.53 -15.29
C GLU A 169 9.86 13.66 -15.17
N TYR A 170 9.65 14.73 -15.95
CA TYR A 170 10.52 15.90 -15.93
C TYR A 170 10.55 16.56 -14.55
N HIS A 171 9.39 16.78 -13.93
CA HIS A 171 9.28 17.32 -12.57
C HIS A 171 9.96 16.43 -11.52
N VAL A 172 9.80 15.11 -11.63
CA VAL A 172 10.43 14.16 -10.68
C VAL A 172 11.96 14.18 -10.77
N ASN A 173 12.52 14.47 -11.95
CA ASN A 173 13.96 14.56 -12.18
C ASN A 173 14.54 15.95 -11.90
N HIS A 174 13.70 16.99 -11.90
CA HIS A 174 14.08 18.40 -11.64
C HIS A 174 13.11 19.03 -10.61
N PRO A 175 13.07 18.54 -9.36
CA PRO A 175 12.08 18.98 -8.37
C PRO A 175 12.23 20.47 -7.97
N GLU A 176 13.39 21.07 -8.19
CA GLU A 176 13.68 22.49 -7.97
C GLU A 176 13.21 23.41 -9.11
N ASP A 177 12.87 22.87 -10.28
CA ASP A 177 12.35 23.68 -11.39
C ASP A 177 10.86 23.98 -11.20
N VAL A 178 10.57 25.26 -10.96
CA VAL A 178 9.20 25.76 -10.77
C VAL A 178 8.36 25.54 -12.03
N LYS A 179 8.93 25.73 -13.23
CA LYS A 179 8.19 25.55 -14.48
C LYS A 179 7.82 24.08 -14.71
N ALA A 180 8.71 23.16 -14.30
CA ALA A 180 8.43 21.73 -14.32
C ALA A 180 7.22 21.38 -13.45
N TYR A 181 7.15 21.97 -12.24
CA TYR A 181 6.02 21.77 -11.34
C TYR A 181 4.72 22.33 -11.92
N GLU A 182 4.73 23.53 -12.48
CA GLU A 182 3.55 24.16 -13.09
C GLU A 182 3.03 23.34 -14.27
N LYS A 183 3.91 22.94 -15.20
CA LYS A 183 3.53 22.09 -16.34
C LYS A 183 2.91 20.77 -15.88
N HIS A 184 3.50 20.13 -14.86
CA HIS A 184 2.93 18.91 -14.28
C HIS A 184 1.53 19.16 -13.69
N GLN A 185 1.30 20.27 -12.99
CA GLN A 185 -0.02 20.60 -12.44
C GLN A 185 -1.05 20.87 -13.53
N ILE A 186 -0.67 21.63 -14.57
CA ILE A 186 -1.55 21.93 -15.70
C ILE A 186 -1.98 20.63 -16.39
N GLU A 187 -1.04 19.78 -16.75
CA GLU A 187 -1.35 18.52 -17.42
C GLU A 187 -2.11 17.55 -16.51
N TYR A 188 -1.87 17.57 -15.20
CA TYR A 188 -2.68 16.81 -14.25
C TYR A 188 -4.16 17.25 -14.29
N HIS A 189 -4.43 18.56 -14.22
CA HIS A 189 -5.80 19.09 -14.24
C HIS A 189 -6.48 18.88 -15.60
N ARG A 190 -5.72 18.94 -16.70
CA ARG A 190 -6.23 18.60 -18.04
C ARG A 190 -6.76 17.17 -18.11
N VAL A 191 -6.16 16.24 -17.38
CA VAL A 191 -6.61 14.84 -17.34
C VAL A 191 -7.89 14.66 -16.50
N ILE A 192 -7.99 15.34 -15.37
CA ILE A 192 -9.05 15.05 -14.37
C ILE A 192 -10.27 15.97 -14.46
N LEU A 193 -10.15 17.16 -15.05
CA LEU A 193 -11.23 18.13 -15.14
C LEU A 193 -11.97 18.03 -16.48
N PRO A 194 -13.29 18.29 -16.50
CA PRO A 194 -14.01 18.60 -17.72
C PRO A 194 -13.39 19.83 -18.44
N PRO A 195 -13.48 19.93 -19.78
CA PRO A 195 -12.85 21.02 -20.54
C PRO A 195 -13.17 22.43 -20.03
N LEU A 196 -14.45 22.71 -19.77
CA LEU A 196 -14.88 24.02 -19.26
C LEU A 196 -14.26 24.35 -17.89
N GLU A 197 -14.19 23.37 -17.00
CA GLU A 197 -13.58 23.55 -15.67
C GLU A 197 -12.06 23.72 -15.78
N PHE A 198 -11.43 23.05 -16.75
CA PHE A 198 -10.01 23.22 -17.03
C PHE A 198 -9.70 24.63 -17.56
N ASP A 199 -10.51 25.15 -18.47
CA ASP A 199 -10.35 26.52 -18.98
C ASP A 199 -10.46 27.54 -17.84
N MET A 200 -11.47 27.40 -16.97
CA MET A 200 -11.60 28.22 -15.76
C MET A 200 -10.40 28.10 -14.82
N TYR A 201 -9.88 26.88 -14.63
CA TYR A 201 -8.69 26.64 -13.82
C TYR A 201 -7.46 27.36 -14.38
N MET A 202 -7.28 27.34 -15.70
CA MET A 202 -6.18 28.03 -16.38
C MET A 202 -6.28 29.55 -16.26
N GLU A 203 -7.47 30.11 -16.45
CA GLU A 203 -7.69 31.56 -16.30
C GLU A 203 -7.41 32.05 -14.87
N GLU A 204 -7.79 31.25 -13.86
CA GLU A 204 -7.62 31.61 -12.45
C GLU A 204 -6.18 31.45 -11.97
N ASN A 205 -5.51 30.34 -12.33
CA ASN A 205 -4.22 29.97 -11.74
C ASN A 205 -3.02 30.29 -12.64
N TYR A 206 -3.23 30.36 -13.96
CA TYR A 206 -2.17 30.47 -14.96
C TYR A 206 -2.52 31.45 -16.11
N PRO A 207 -2.94 32.70 -15.83
CA PRO A 207 -3.45 33.63 -16.86
C PRO A 207 -2.41 34.04 -17.90
N ASN A 208 -1.11 33.85 -17.63
CA ASN A 208 0.00 34.19 -18.51
C ASN A 208 0.76 32.96 -19.03
N PHE A 209 0.19 31.75 -18.92
CA PHE A 209 0.86 30.55 -19.40
C PHE A 209 0.75 30.47 -20.92
N GLU A 210 1.86 30.76 -21.60
CA GLU A 210 1.99 30.59 -23.05
C GLU A 210 2.30 29.10 -23.35
N ASN A 211 1.54 28.48 -24.24
CA ASN A 211 1.86 27.13 -24.74
C ASN A 211 3.08 27.25 -25.67
N ASP A 212 4.27 26.98 -25.14
CA ASP A 212 5.50 26.77 -25.92
C ASP A 212 5.45 25.44 -26.71
#